data_AF-A0A0H4VBM6-F1
#
_entry.id   AF-A0A0H4VBM6-F1
#
_cell.length_a   1.000
_cell.length_b   1.000
_cell.length_c   1.000
_cell.angle_alpha   90.00
_cell.angle_beta   90.00
_cell.angle_gamma   90.00
#
_symmetry.space_group_name_H-M   'P 1'
#
loop_
_entity.id
_entity.type
_entity.pdbx_description
1 polymer ?
#
loop_
_entity_poly.entity_id
_entity_poly.type
_entity_poly.pdbx_seq_one_letter_code
_entity_poly.pdbx_strand_id
1 'polypeptide(L)'
;MGWTDVDHEPEDIAFEKDAAEKRRLGDAWLNSRRTLLARVQSAVLPEASIILMNPRHSAAAEIAPLKTRPFSFKKCLELPPFPS
;
A
#
# COMPACT_ATOMS: atom_id res chain seq x y z
N MET A 1 -14.85 7.72 -7.12
CA MET A 1 -13.87 7.73 -6.01
C MET A 1 -12.66 8.45 -6.58
N GLY A 2 -12.22 9.54 -5.98
CA GLY A 2 -11.13 10.35 -6.55
C GLY A 2 -9.79 9.62 -6.47
N TRP A 3 -8.81 10.09 -7.23
CA TRP A 3 -7.41 9.74 -7.10
C TRP A 3 -6.62 10.98 -6.71
N THR A 4 -5.51 10.77 -6.02
CA THR A 4 -4.51 11.80 -5.73
C THR A 4 -3.24 11.40 -6.45
N ASP A 5 -2.80 12.21 -7.40
CA ASP A 5 -1.50 12.02 -8.03
C ASP A 5 -0.41 12.55 -7.09
N VAL A 6 0.66 11.78 -6.97
CA VAL A 6 1.78 12.09 -6.09
C VAL A 6 3.07 11.92 -6.87
N ASP A 7 3.87 12.97 -6.96
CA ASP A 7 5.13 12.97 -7.71
C ASP A 7 6.27 12.35 -6.89
N HIS A 8 6.11 11.07 -6.52
CA HIS A 8 7.09 10.31 -5.75
C HIS A 8 7.20 8.89 -6.28
N GLU A 9 8.41 8.49 -6.66
CA GLU A 9 8.70 7.12 -7.04
C GLU A 9 8.86 6.23 -5.79
N PRO A 10 8.23 5.03 -5.73
CA PRO A 10 8.40 4.12 -4.60
C PRO A 10 9.81 3.50 -4.54
N GLU A 11 10.39 3.43 -3.34
CA GLU A 11 11.57 2.60 -3.07
C GLU A 11 11.20 1.12 -3.00
N ASP A 12 11.95 0.25 -3.65
CA ASP A 12 11.76 -1.19 -3.54
C ASP A 12 12.33 -1.71 -2.21
N ILE A 13 11.47 -2.32 -1.40
CA ILE A 13 11.89 -3.07 -0.22
C ILE A 13 11.77 -4.56 -0.53
N ALA A 14 12.87 -5.29 -0.29
CA ALA A 14 12.95 -6.71 -0.57
C ALA A 14 11.85 -7.49 0.15
N PHE A 15 11.29 -8.49 -0.55
CA PHE A 15 10.37 -9.42 0.07
C PHE A 15 11.10 -10.29 1.09
N GLU A 16 10.56 -10.34 2.29
CA GLU A 16 11.07 -11.16 3.38
C GLU A 16 9.96 -12.09 3.88
N LYS A 17 10.31 -13.36 4.14
CA LYS A 17 9.39 -14.35 4.70
C LYS A 17 9.37 -14.31 6.21
N ASP A 18 10.53 -14.12 6.84
CA ASP A 18 10.63 -14.01 8.29
C ASP A 18 9.89 -12.78 8.80
N ALA A 19 9.02 -12.99 9.79
CA ALA A 19 8.14 -11.93 10.27
C ALA A 19 8.91 -10.86 11.07
N ALA A 20 9.97 -11.23 11.79
CA ALA A 20 10.76 -10.29 12.58
C ALA A 20 11.64 -9.42 11.68
N GLU A 21 12.29 -10.04 10.71
CA GLU A 21 13.10 -9.36 9.69
C GLU A 21 12.26 -8.39 8.86
N LYS A 22 11.10 -8.84 8.37
CA LYS A 22 10.15 -8.00 7.62
C LYS A 22 9.73 -6.75 8.40
N ARG A 23 9.43 -6.90 9.69
CA ARG A 23 9.10 -5.75 10.56
C ARG A 23 10.31 -4.83 10.72
N ARG A 24 11.50 -5.38 10.95
CA ARG A 24 12.74 -4.59 11.08
C ARG A 24 13.01 -3.75 9.82
N LEU A 25 12.85 -4.34 8.62
CA LEU A 25 13.01 -3.62 7.35
C LEU A 25 11.99 -2.49 7.21
N GLY A 26 10.72 -2.76 7.51
CA GLY A 26 9.66 -1.75 7.50
C GLY A 26 9.91 -0.62 8.50
N ASP A 27 10.32 -0.94 9.72
CA ASP A 27 10.64 0.03 10.77
C ASP A 27 11.85 0.89 10.38
N ALA A 28 12.90 0.27 9.83
CA ALA A 28 14.08 0.98 9.34
C ALA A 28 13.70 1.97 8.24
N TRP A 29 12.87 1.57 7.28
CA TRP A 29 12.37 2.45 6.23
C TRP A 29 11.52 3.60 6.82
N LEU A 30 10.53 3.30 7.67
CA LEU A 30 9.68 4.31 8.32
C LEU A 30 10.51 5.35 9.10
N ASN A 31 11.50 4.88 9.88
CA ASN A 31 12.37 5.73 10.68
C ASN A 31 13.33 6.57 9.83
N SER A 32 13.75 6.06 8.67
CA SER A 32 14.67 6.77 7.79
C SER A 32 14.06 8.01 7.15
N ARG A 33 12.73 8.03 6.94
CA ARG A 33 11.98 9.12 6.28
C ARG A 33 12.54 9.51 4.90
N ARG A 34 13.29 8.61 4.25
CA ARG A 34 14.00 8.89 2.99
C ARG A 34 13.09 8.98 1.77
N THR A 35 11.99 8.24 1.79
CA THR A 35 11.03 8.15 0.68
C THR A 35 9.60 8.20 1.21
N LEU A 36 8.70 8.82 0.44
CA LEU A 36 7.27 8.88 0.77
C LEU A 36 6.61 7.51 0.56
N LEU A 37 6.98 6.83 -0.52
CA LEU A 37 6.37 5.57 -0.92
C LEU A 37 7.41 4.44 -0.90
N ALA A 38 6.96 3.24 -0.55
CA ALA A 38 7.71 2.01 -0.76
C ALA A 38 6.85 0.98 -1.48
N ARG A 39 7.50 0.17 -2.31
CA ARG A 39 6.89 -0.95 -3.02
C ARG A 39 7.41 -2.27 -2.42
N VAL A 40 6.49 -3.16 -2.08
CA VAL A 40 6.80 -4.53 -1.62
C VAL A 40 5.97 -5.55 -2.38
N GLN A 41 6.49 -6.76 -2.54
CA GLN A 41 5.70 -7.86 -3.08
C GLN A 41 4.56 -8.27 -2.14
N SER A 42 3.38 -8.54 -2.69
CA SER A 42 2.27 -9.12 -1.92
C SER A 42 2.56 -10.57 -1.53
N ALA A 43 2.34 -10.90 -0.26
CA ALA A 43 2.46 -12.27 0.24
C ALA A 43 1.31 -13.20 -0.23
N VAL A 44 0.21 -12.63 -0.72
CA VAL A 44 -0.99 -13.38 -1.17
C VAL A 44 -0.98 -13.61 -2.68
N LEU A 45 -0.55 -12.60 -3.44
CA LEU A 45 -0.50 -12.62 -4.90
C LEU A 45 0.89 -12.14 -5.34
N PRO A 46 1.87 -13.04 -5.54
CA PRO A 46 3.27 -12.68 -5.80
C PRO A 46 3.50 -11.78 -7.03
N GLU A 47 2.59 -11.81 -7.98
CA GLU A 47 2.58 -10.98 -9.20
C GLU A 47 2.19 -9.52 -8.89
N ALA A 48 1.60 -9.25 -7.72
CA ALA A 48 1.15 -7.94 -7.31
C ALA A 48 2.13 -7.26 -6.35
N SER A 49 2.20 -5.93 -6.45
CA SER A 49 2.90 -5.07 -5.49
C SER A 49 1.92 -4.36 -4.56
N ILE A 50 2.34 -4.21 -3.31
CA ILE A 50 1.68 -3.35 -2.32
C ILE A 50 2.48 -2.06 -2.24
N ILE A 51 1.78 -0.92 -2.32
CA ILE A 51 2.37 0.40 -2.06
C ILE A 51 2.10 0.77 -0.61
N LEU A 52 3.17 1.07 0.12
CA LEU A 52 3.14 1.60 1.47
C LEU A 52 3.43 3.10 1.41
N MET A 53 2.74 3.89 2.23
CA MET A 53 3.00 5.32 2.40
C MET A 53 3.62 5.57 3.77
N ASN A 54 4.73 6.30 3.83
CA ASN A 54 5.41 6.66 5.08
C ASN A 54 4.78 7.94 5.65
N PRO A 55 3.97 7.86 6.73
CA PRO A 55 3.36 9.06 7.33
C PRO A 55 4.39 9.99 8.01
N ARG A 56 5.64 9.54 8.19
CA ARG A 56 6.71 10.32 8.84
C ARG A 56 7.55 11.11 7.83
N HIS A 57 7.32 10.90 6.53
CA HIS A 57 7.93 11.71 5.48
C HIS A 57 7.24 13.08 5.41
N SER A 58 7.97 14.16 5.13
CA SER A 58 7.43 15.54 5.12
C SER A 58 6.27 15.71 4.14
N ALA A 59 6.41 15.19 2.92
CA ALA A 59 5.37 15.25 1.88
C ALA A 59 4.07 14.50 2.23
N ALA A 60 4.06 13.64 3.25
CA ALA A 60 2.84 12.94 3.65
C ALA A 60 1.74 13.90 4.12
N ALA A 61 2.12 15.06 4.67
CA ALA A 61 1.17 16.08 5.12
C ALA A 61 0.41 16.75 3.96
N GLU A 62 0.93 16.65 2.74
CA GLU A 62 0.32 17.24 1.53
C GLU A 62 -0.72 16.29 0.89
N ILE A 63 -0.79 15.05 1.37
CA ILE A 63 -1.69 14.03 0.81
C ILE A 63 -3.06 14.13 1.48
N ALA A 64 -4.02 14.67 0.74
CA ALA A 64 -5.41 14.73 1.20
C ALA A 64 -6.02 13.32 1.34
N PRO A 65 -6.74 13.03 2.45
CA PRO A 65 -7.50 11.79 2.56
C PRO A 65 -8.53 11.65 1.44
N LEU A 66 -8.65 10.46 0.87
CA LEU A 66 -9.71 10.17 -0.08
C LEU A 66 -11.09 10.25 0.59
N LYS A 67 -12.11 10.66 -0.16
CA LYS A 67 -13.51 10.62 0.32
C LYS A 67 -13.90 9.21 0.72
N THR A 68 -14.37 9.03 1.95
CA THR A 68 -14.80 7.75 2.49
C THR A 68 -16.31 7.57 2.41
N ARG A 69 -16.76 6.31 2.34
CA ARG A 69 -18.15 5.89 2.52
C ARG A 69 -18.19 4.56 3.28
N PRO A 70 -19.30 4.20 3.92
CA PRO A 70 -19.46 2.84 4.45
C PRO A 70 -19.24 1.78 3.35
N PHE A 71 -18.43 0.77 3.67
CA PHE A 71 -18.20 -0.38 2.79
C PHE A 71 -19.18 -1.51 3.13
N SER A 72 -19.74 -2.14 2.09
CA SER A 72 -20.57 -3.34 2.23
C SER A 72 -20.13 -4.33 1.18
N PHE A 73 -19.46 -5.40 1.60
CA PHE A 73 -18.94 -6.43 0.69
C PHE A 73 -20.07 -7.03 -0.16
N LYS A 74 -21.21 -7.37 0.47
CA LYS A 74 -22.40 -7.88 -0.23
C LYS A 74 -22.90 -6.95 -1.35
N LYS A 75 -22.82 -5.63 -1.18
CA LYS A 75 -23.25 -4.66 -2.19
C LYS A 75 -22.20 -4.38 -3.27
N CYS A 76 -20.93 -4.69 -3.01
CA CYS A 76 -19.81 -4.42 -3.93
C CYS A 76 -19.29 -5.68 -4.62
N LEU A 77 -19.74 -6.87 -4.21
CA LEU A 77 -19.40 -8.13 -4.83
C LEU A 77 -20.26 -8.33 -6.08
N GLU A 78 -19.66 -8.12 -7.24
CA GLU A 78 -20.20 -8.54 -8.52
C GLU A 78 -19.62 -9.92 -8.84
N LEU A 79 -20.48 -10.94 -8.89
CA LEU A 79 -20.09 -12.28 -9.32
C LEU A 79 -20.29 -12.38 -10.83
N PRO A 80 -19.34 -12.98 -11.57
CA PRO A 80 -19.56 -13.28 -12.98
C PRO A 80 -20.77 -14.22 -13.12
N PRO A 81 -21.48 -14.20 -14.26
CA PRO A 81 -22.47 -15.22 -14.53
C PRO A 81 -21.78 -16.58 -14.51
N PHE A 82 -22.26 -17.48 -13.66
CA PHE A 82 -21.80 -18.87 -13.70
C PHE A 82 -22.39 -19.54 -14.94
N PRO A 83 -21.60 -20.28 -15.73
CA PRO A 83 -22.15 -21.09 -16.80
C PRO A 83 -23.11 -22.14 -16.21
N SER A 84 -24.31 -22.20 -16.77
CA SER A 84 -25.34 -23.20 -16.46
C SER A 84 -24.95 -24.60 -16.90
#